data_AF-A0A3L8P8L1-F1
#
_entry.id   AF-A0A3L8P8L1-F1
#
_cell.length_a   1.000
_cell.length_b   1.000
_cell.length_c   1.000
_cell.angle_alpha   90.00
_cell.angle_beta   90.00
_cell.angle_gamma   90.00
#
_symmetry.space_group_name_H-M   'P 1'
#
loop_
_entity.id
_entity.type
_entity.pdbx_description
1 polymer ?
#
loop_
_entity_poly.entity_id
_entity_poly.type
_entity_poly.pdbx_seq_one_letter_code
_entity_poly.pdbx_strand_id
1 'polypeptide(L)'
;MTADVSVRLAWADDAPAIAALQLAVWRESYTDVLGTQLDELAPSDLTERWAATVNAPRDARQRVLVALERATLRGFAIVHPCFDDD
;
A
#
# COMPACT_ATOMS: atom_id res chain seq x y z
N MET A 1 -27.51 8.35 -5.25
CA MET A 1 -26.66 7.28 -5.80
C MET A 1 -25.27 7.48 -5.23
N THR A 2 -24.89 6.68 -4.24
CA THR A 2 -23.51 6.61 -3.75
C THR A 2 -22.69 5.82 -4.78
N ALA A 3 -21.50 6.32 -5.12
CA ALA A 3 -20.60 5.60 -6.01
C ALA A 3 -20.22 4.25 -5.38
N ASP A 4 -20.28 3.16 -6.15
CA ASP A 4 -19.87 1.83 -5.67
C ASP A 4 -18.36 1.77 -5.43
N VAL A 5 -17.61 2.63 -6.14
CA VAL A 5 -16.16 2.77 -6.09
C VAL A 5 -15.76 4.20 -5.75
N SER A 6 -14.70 4.35 -4.94
CA SER A 6 -14.17 5.65 -4.55
C SER A 6 -12.65 5.60 -4.37
N VAL A 7 -12.01 6.76 -4.43
CA VAL A 7 -10.58 6.92 -4.12
C VAL A 7 -10.45 8.01 -3.07
N ARG A 8 -9.62 7.78 -2.06
CA ARG A 8 -9.28 8.77 -1.03
C ARG A 8 -7.82 8.67 -0.63
N LEU A 9 -7.34 9.65 0.14
CA LEU A 9 -6.06 9.52 0.83
C LEU A 9 -6.11 8.38 1.84
N ALA A 10 -5.02 7.62 1.91
CA ALA A 10 -4.83 6.59 2.91
C ALA A 10 -4.78 7.19 4.31
N TRP A 11 -5.32 6.46 5.26
CA TRP A 11 -5.14 6.68 6.69
C TRP A 11 -4.26 5.58 7.28
N ALA A 12 -3.71 5.80 8.47
CA ALA A 12 -2.90 4.79 9.14
C ALA A 12 -3.64 3.47 9.36
N ASP A 13 -4.95 3.55 9.63
CA ASP A 13 -5.83 2.39 9.76
C ASP A 13 -5.99 1.57 8.47
N ASP A 14 -5.64 2.11 7.30
CA ASP A 14 -5.63 1.35 6.05
C ASP A 14 -4.38 0.48 5.90
N ALA A 15 -3.33 0.73 6.70
CA ALA A 15 -2.05 0.03 6.57
C ALA A 15 -2.15 -1.50 6.60
N PRO A 16 -2.98 -2.15 7.46
CA PRO A 16 -3.13 -3.60 7.43
C PRO A 16 -3.76 -4.09 6.12
N ALA A 17 -4.74 -3.36 5.59
CA ALA A 17 -5.41 -3.71 4.34
C ALA A 17 -4.49 -3.52 3.12
N ILE A 18 -3.69 -2.45 3.11
CA ILE A 18 -2.67 -2.21 2.08
C ILE A 18 -1.60 -3.31 2.11
N ALA A 19 -1.07 -3.63 3.29
CA ALA A 19 -0.06 -4.67 3.47
C ALA A 19 -0.56 -6.04 3.01
N ALA A 20 -1.77 -6.42 3.40
CA ALA A 20 -2.40 -7.67 2.99
C ALA A 20 -2.58 -7.75 1.47
N LEU A 21 -3.07 -6.67 0.84
CA LEU A 21 -3.27 -6.62 -0.60
C LEU A 21 -1.93 -6.71 -1.35
N GLN A 22 -0.92 -5.95 -0.93
CA GLN A 22 0.41 -5.99 -1.54
C GLN A 22 1.00 -7.40 -1.48
N LEU A 23 0.93 -8.05 -0.31
CA LEU A 23 1.47 -9.40 -0.13
C LEU A 23 0.73 -10.45 -0.96
N ALA A 24 -0.60 -10.33 -1.06
CA ALA A 24 -1.41 -11.20 -1.91
C ALA A 24 -1.02 -11.07 -3.39
N VAL A 25 -0.91 -9.84 -3.89
CA VAL A 25 -0.49 -9.55 -5.28
C VAL A 25 0.94 -10.03 -5.53
N TRP A 26 1.85 -9.83 -4.56
CA TRP A 26 3.23 -10.30 -4.69
C TRP A 26 3.35 -11.82 -4.78
N ARG A 27 2.60 -12.54 -3.94
CA ARG A 27 2.54 -14.01 -4.01
C ARG A 27 1.92 -14.50 -5.31
N GLU A 28 0.93 -13.81 -5.85
CA GLU A 28 0.32 -14.21 -7.12
C GLU A 28 1.21 -13.91 -8.32
N SER A 29 1.81 -12.71 -8.38
CA SER A 29 2.46 -12.19 -9.59
C SER A 29 4.00 -12.31 -9.59
N TYR A 30 4.62 -12.47 -8.43
CA TYR A 30 6.07 -12.39 -8.27
C TYR A 30 6.69 -13.61 -7.58
N THR A 31 5.95 -14.70 -7.39
CA THR A 31 6.49 -15.94 -6.80
C THR A 31 7.71 -16.45 -7.57
N ASP A 32 7.69 -16.38 -8.91
CA ASP A 32 8.81 -16.85 -9.74
C ASP A 32 10.08 -15.98 -9.60
N VAL A 33 9.94 -14.75 -9.13
CA VAL A 33 11.04 -13.78 -8.99
C VAL A 33 11.55 -13.70 -7.55
N LEU A 34 10.62 -13.63 -6.59
CA LEU A 34 10.94 -13.40 -5.18
C LEU A 34 11.09 -14.72 -4.38
N GLY A 35 10.48 -15.81 -4.83
CA GLY A 35 10.59 -17.13 -4.21
C GLY A 35 10.36 -17.09 -2.69
N THR A 36 11.27 -17.70 -1.94
CA THR A 36 11.19 -17.83 -0.47
C THR A 36 11.32 -16.51 0.28
N GLN A 37 11.78 -15.43 -0.36
CA GLN A 37 11.87 -14.12 0.29
C GLN A 37 10.48 -13.56 0.64
N LEU A 38 9.43 -13.98 -0.08
CA LEU A 38 8.05 -13.65 0.26
C LEU A 38 7.52 -14.39 1.49
N ASP A 39 8.08 -15.56 1.81
CA ASP A 39 7.71 -16.36 2.97
C ASP A 39 8.36 -15.83 4.25
N GLU A 40 9.55 -15.25 4.12
CA GLU A 40 10.27 -14.58 5.21
C GLU A 40 9.64 -13.22 5.58
N LEU A 41 8.80 -12.67 4.72
CA LEU A 41 8.22 -11.34 4.90
C LEU A 41 7.02 -11.39 5.88
N ALA A 42 7.24 -10.91 7.10
CA ALA A 42 6.18 -10.84 8.10
C ALA A 42 5.11 -9.80 7.73
N PRO A 43 3.81 -10.16 7.71
CA PRO A 43 2.73 -9.21 7.44
C PRO A 43 2.67 -8.03 8.41
N SER A 44 3.11 -8.22 9.66
CA SER A 44 3.22 -7.17 10.68
C SER A 44 4.23 -6.11 10.28
N ASP A 45 5.41 -6.51 9.77
CA ASP A 45 6.46 -5.58 9.37
C ASP A 45 6.00 -4.70 8.21
N LEU A 46 5.27 -5.27 7.24
CA LEU A 46 4.66 -4.51 6.16
C LEU A 46 3.61 -3.52 6.68
N THR A 47 2.79 -3.95 7.64
CA THR A 47 1.76 -3.11 8.24
C THR A 47 2.38 -1.90 8.96
N GLU A 48 3.41 -2.12 9.77
CA GLU A 48 4.12 -1.05 10.48
C GLU A 48 4.79 -0.08 9.51
N ARG A 49 5.44 -0.59 8.45
CA ARG A 49 6.05 0.24 7.41
C ARG A 49 5.01 1.10 6.69
N TRP A 50 3.85 0.54 6.36
CA TRP A 50 2.76 1.28 5.73
C TRP A 50 2.18 2.34 6.66
N ALA A 51 1.95 2.01 7.93
CA ALA A 51 1.47 2.96 8.93
C ALA A 51 2.43 4.16 9.08
N ALA A 52 3.75 3.89 9.14
CA ALA A 52 4.77 4.93 9.19
C ALA A 52 4.79 5.77 7.90
N THR A 53 4.67 5.15 6.74
CA THR A 53 4.65 5.81 5.42
C THR A 53 3.47 6.78 5.27
N VAL A 54 2.31 6.41 5.80
CA VAL A 54 1.09 7.23 5.76
C VAL A 54 1.10 8.34 6.82
N ASN A 55 1.54 8.04 8.05
CA ASN A 55 1.55 9.02 9.15
C ASN A 55 2.70 10.03 9.08
N ALA A 56 3.88 9.57 8.68
CA ALA A 56 5.10 10.35 8.70
C ALA A 56 5.86 10.18 7.37
N PRO A 57 5.29 10.67 6.25
CA PRO A 57 5.95 10.59 4.96
C PRO A 57 7.26 11.37 5.00
N ARG A 58 8.34 10.77 4.47
CA ARG A 58 9.66 11.42 4.39
C ARG A 58 9.64 12.73 3.59
N ASP A 59 8.76 12.81 2.59
CA ASP A 59 8.51 14.02 1.80
C ASP A 59 7.04 14.43 1.96
N ALA A 60 6.81 15.70 2.32
CA ALA A 60 5.47 16.27 2.48
C ALA A 60 4.64 16.30 1.18
N ARG A 61 5.23 15.96 0.02
CA ARG A 61 4.56 15.80 -1.27
C ARG A 61 4.19 14.34 -1.57
N GLN A 62 4.70 13.38 -0.80
CA GLN A 62 4.30 11.98 -0.93
C GLN A 62 2.84 11.81 -0.53
N ARG A 63 2.04 11.17 -1.38
CA ARG A 63 0.62 10.87 -1.13
C ARG A 63 0.37 9.40 -1.39
N VAL A 64 -0.31 8.75 -0.45
CA VAL A 64 -0.83 7.39 -0.64
C VAL A 64 -2.32 7.50 -0.87
N LEU A 65 -2.78 6.94 -1.98
CA LEU A 65 -4.18 6.87 -2.37
C LEU A 65 -4.66 5.43 -2.21
N VAL A 66 -5.87 5.26 -1.69
CA VAL A 66 -6.54 3.96 -1.58
C VAL A 66 -7.81 3.95 -2.44
N ALA A 67 -7.96 2.89 -3.23
CA ALA A 67 -9.16 2.61 -4.01
C ALA A 67 -10.05 1.68 -3.19
N LEU A 68 -11.30 2.09 -3.01
CA LEU A 68 -12.30 1.39 -2.20
C LEU A 68 -13.47 0.99 -3.08
N GLU A 69 -13.92 -0.25 -2.92
CA GLU A 69 -15.25 -0.70 -3.33
C GLU A 69 -16.10 -0.77 -2.05
N ARG A 70 -17.08 0.13 -1.91
CA ARG A 70 -17.78 0.38 -0.63
C ARG A 70 -16.78 0.66 0.51
N ALA A 71 -16.64 -0.26 1.47
CA ALA A 71 -15.71 -0.18 2.60
C ALA A 71 -14.47 -1.09 2.43
N THR A 72 -14.33 -1.76 1.29
CA THR A 72 -13.28 -2.73 1.04
C THR A 72 -12.17 -2.11 0.19
N LEU A 73 -10.94 -2.14 0.68
CA LEU A 73 -9.77 -1.69 -0.07
C LEU A 73 -9.46 -2.69 -1.19
N ARG A 74 -9.44 -2.20 -2.43
CA ARG A 74 -9.18 -2.98 -3.65
C ARG A 74 -7.88 -2.62 -4.35
N GLY A 75 -7.30 -1.47 -4.01
CA GLY A 75 -6.06 -1.01 -4.63
C GLY A 75 -5.46 0.16 -3.85
N PHE A 76 -4.20 0.45 -4.14
CA PHE A 76 -3.53 1.65 -3.65
C PHE A 76 -2.54 2.16 -4.69
N ALA A 77 -2.19 3.45 -4.58
CA ALA A 77 -1.16 4.07 -5.39
C ALA A 77 -0.33 5.02 -4.51
N ILE A 78 0.98 5.06 -4.73
CA ILE A 78 1.87 6.03 -4.10
C ILE A 78 2.27 7.04 -5.17
N VAL A 79 2.12 8.32 -4.85
CA VAL A 79 2.58 9.43 -5.69
C VAL A 79 3.64 10.17 -4.90
N HIS A 80 4.84 10.32 -5.46
CA HIS A 80 5.94 11.05 -4.85
C HIS A 80 6.70 11.84 -5.94
N PRO A 81 7.37 12.94 -5.57
CA PRO A 81 8.29 13.62 -6.48
C PRO A 81 9.44 12.67 -6.89
N CYS A 82 10.04 12.91 -8.06
CA CYS A 82 11.20 12.13 -8.49
C CYS A 82 12.29 12.14 -7.40
N PHE A 83 12.88 10.97 -7.10
CA PHE A 83 13.99 10.84 -6.15
C PHE A 83 15.37 11.07 -6.80
N ASP A 84 15.39 11.41 -8.09
CA ASP A 84 16.63 11.74 -8.80
C ASP A 84 17.08 13.15 -8.37
N ASP A 85 18.23 13.23 -7.70
CA ASP A 85 18.99 14.48 -7.53
C ASP A 85 19.72 14.72 -8.86
N ASP A 86 19.37 15.80 -9.56
CA ASP A 86 20.03 16.26 -10.81
C ASP A 86 21.53 16.51 -10.62
#